data_AF-A0AA35T966-F1
#
_entry.id   AF-A0AA35T966-F1
#
_cell.length_a   1.000
_cell.length_b   1.000
_cell.length_c   1.000
_cell.angle_alpha   90.00
_cell.angle_beta   90.00
_cell.angle_gamma   90.00
#
_symmetry.space_group_name_H-M   'P 1'
#
loop_
_entity.id
_entity.type
_entity.pdbx_description
1 polymer ?
#
loop_
_entity_poly.entity_id
_entity_poly.type
_entity_poly.pdbx_seq_one_letter_code
_entity_poly.pdbx_strand_id
1 'polypeptide(L)'
;MKSLGTGFRGVGWRDVEVVRAPSGAPSPRLHGRALRRAERLGVTEIAISLSHSRGFAVAFAVASRPDTVDSLAATSATLWGESTAPQAALPAAS
;
A
#
# COMPACT_ATOMS: atom_id res chain seq x y z
N MET A 1 -4.00 10.60 -2.47
CA MET A 1 -4.87 11.39 -3.38
C MET A 1 -4.54 11.15 -4.85
N LYS A 2 -3.33 11.50 -5.34
CA LYS A 2 -2.93 11.29 -6.74
C LYS A 2 -2.98 9.82 -7.16
N SER A 3 -2.38 8.94 -6.35
CA SER A 3 -2.38 7.48 -6.57
C SER A 3 -3.77 6.84 -6.58
N LEU A 4 -4.78 7.48 -5.98
CA LEU A 4 -6.17 7.03 -5.98
C LEU A 4 -6.99 7.58 -7.16
N GLY A 5 -6.36 8.33 -8.07
CA GLY A 5 -6.98 8.88 -9.28
C GLY A 5 -8.10 9.89 -9.01
N THR A 6 -8.13 10.55 -7.85
CA THR A 6 -9.24 11.45 -7.46
C THR A 6 -8.93 12.94 -7.61
N GLY A 7 -7.66 13.31 -7.80
CA GLY A 7 -7.22 14.70 -7.66
C GLY A 7 -7.62 15.29 -6.30
N PHE A 8 -7.71 16.63 -6.23
CA PHE A 8 -8.04 17.39 -5.01
C PHE A 8 -9.54 17.44 -4.70
N ARG A 9 -10.42 17.09 -5.66
CA ARG A 9 -11.89 17.25 -5.53
C ARG A 9 -12.63 16.00 -5.04
N GLY A 10 -11.98 14.83 -5.00
CA GLY A 10 -12.66 13.57 -4.64
C GLY A 10 -12.38 13.03 -3.23
N VAL A 11 -11.23 13.36 -2.64
CA VAL A 11 -10.77 12.85 -1.34
C VAL A 11 -10.22 14.03 -0.54
N GLY A 12 -10.65 14.19 0.71
CA GLY A 12 -10.12 15.23 1.57
C GLY A 12 -8.73 14.86 2.06
N TRP A 13 -7.86 15.85 2.30
CA TRP A 13 -6.52 15.58 2.82
C TRP A 13 -6.55 14.90 4.20
N ARG A 14 -7.58 15.18 5.01
CA ARG A 14 -7.82 14.54 6.32
C ARG A 14 -8.30 13.09 6.22
N ASP A 15 -8.71 12.65 5.03
CA ASP A 15 -9.05 11.24 4.79
C ASP A 15 -7.79 10.37 4.60
N VAL A 16 -6.58 10.97 4.62
CA VAL A 16 -5.30 10.28 4.46
C VAL A 16 -4.39 10.66 5.61
N GLU A 17 -4.01 9.66 6.40
CA GLU A 17 -3.08 9.79 7.52
C GLU A 17 -1.78 9.07 7.17
N VAL A 18 -0.63 9.64 7.55
CA VAL A 18 0.66 8.92 7.49
C VAL A 18 0.99 8.46 8.90
N VAL A 19 0.99 7.15 9.09
CA VAL A 19 1.41 6.50 10.33
C VAL A 19 2.84 5.96 10.18
N ARG A 20 3.52 5.74 11.30
CA ARG A 20 4.84 5.09 11.31
C ARG A 20 4.67 3.66 11.78
N ALA A 21 5.15 2.71 10.99
CA ALA A 21 5.27 1.33 11.43
C ALA A 21 6.27 1.23 12.58
N PRO A 22 6.27 0.13 13.37
CA PRO A 22 7.29 -0.11 14.40
C PRO A 22 8.73 -0.07 13.85
N SER A 23 8.91 -0.41 12.59
CA SER A 23 10.19 -0.29 11.87
C SER A 23 10.62 1.15 11.56
N GLY A 24 9.76 2.15 11.82
CA GLY A 24 9.96 3.55 11.45
C GLY A 24 9.57 3.89 10.01
N ALA A 25 9.23 2.90 9.18
CA ALA A 25 8.77 3.12 7.82
C ALA A 25 7.42 3.87 7.79
N PRO A 26 7.25 4.90 6.94
CA PRO A 26 5.96 5.57 6.79
C PRO A 26 4.98 4.66 6.05
N SER A 27 3.74 4.61 6.54
CA SER A 27 2.65 3.85 5.93
C SER A 27 1.38 4.71 5.90
N PRO A 28 0.61 4.68 4.79
CA PRO A 28 -0.64 5.43 4.71
C PRO A 28 -1.79 4.67 5.38
N ARG A 29 -2.55 5.37 6.21
CA ARG A 29 -3.84 4.91 6.72
C ARG A 29 -4.96 5.73 6.06
N LEU A 30 -5.86 5.04 5.36
CA LEU A 30 -6.97 5.68 4.66
C LEU A 30 -8.24 5.65 5.51
N HIS A 31 -8.97 6.76 5.46
CA HIS A 31 -10.23 6.95 6.17
C HIS A 31 -11.30 7.44 5.19
N GLY A 32 -12.56 7.43 5.62
CA GLY A 32 -13.66 8.12 4.94
C GLY A 32 -13.73 7.87 3.43
N ARG A 33 -13.63 8.96 2.63
CA ARG A 33 -13.74 8.88 1.17
C ARG A 33 -12.50 8.26 0.50
N ALA A 34 -11.33 8.39 1.11
CA ALA A 34 -10.11 7.79 0.59
C ALA A 34 -10.20 6.26 0.62
N LEU A 35 -10.63 5.73 1.76
CA LEU A 35 -10.80 4.28 1.96
C LEU A 35 -11.80 3.71 0.96
N ARG A 36 -13.01 4.29 0.90
CA ARG A 36 -14.04 3.85 -0.06
C ARG A 36 -13.58 3.91 -1.51
N ARG A 37 -12.70 4.86 -1.86
CA ARG A 37 -12.14 4.94 -3.21
C ARG A 37 -11.14 3.83 -3.47
N ALA A 38 -10.23 3.58 -2.53
CA ALA A 38 -9.24 2.50 -2.63
C ALA A 38 -9.93 1.14 -2.80
N GLU A 39 -10.97 0.88 -2.00
CA GLU A 39 -11.81 -0.33 -2.10
C GLU A 39 -12.44 -0.46 -3.50
N ARG A 40 -13.07 0.60 -4.02
CA ARG A 40 -13.65 0.58 -5.38
C ARG A 40 -12.62 0.38 -6.49
N LEU A 41 -11.37 0.73 -6.26
CA LEU A 41 -10.28 0.52 -7.21
C LEU A 41 -9.63 -0.86 -7.05
N GLY A 42 -10.00 -1.63 -6.04
CA GLY A 42 -9.37 -2.90 -5.70
C GLY A 42 -7.94 -2.74 -5.20
N VAL A 43 -7.55 -1.54 -4.73
CA VAL A 43 -6.20 -1.30 -4.19
C VAL A 43 -6.05 -2.09 -2.90
N THR A 44 -5.03 -2.95 -2.83
CA THR A 44 -4.74 -3.79 -1.67
C THR A 44 -3.54 -3.29 -0.89
N GLU A 45 -2.62 -2.58 -1.54
CA GLU A 45 -1.42 -2.07 -0.91
C GLU A 45 -1.09 -0.66 -1.40
N ILE A 46 -0.57 0.17 -0.49
CA ILE A 46 -0.07 1.49 -0.81
C ILE A 46 1.30 1.69 -0.15
N ALA A 47 2.34 1.81 -0.96
CA ALA A 47 3.68 2.15 -0.53
C ALA A 47 3.92 3.66 -0.65
N ILE A 48 4.56 4.26 0.36
CA ILE A 48 4.90 5.69 0.35
C ILE A 48 6.37 5.92 0.73
N SER A 49 6.96 6.96 0.15
CA SER A 49 8.28 7.47 0.52
C SER A 49 8.21 8.99 0.65
N LEU A 50 8.83 9.51 1.70
CA LEU A 50 8.84 10.93 2.04
C LEU A 50 10.30 11.40 2.18
N SER A 51 10.62 12.50 1.51
CA SER A 51 11.93 13.16 1.63
C SER A 51 11.71 14.66 1.81
N HIS A 52 12.51 15.30 2.65
CA HIS A 52 12.40 16.72 2.92
C HIS A 52 13.78 17.35 3.13
N SER A 53 13.87 18.62 2.74
CA SER A 53 15.02 19.50 2.98
C SER A 53 14.50 20.85 3.50
N ARG A 54 15.40 21.80 3.76
CA ARG A 54 15.04 23.11 4.33
C ARG A 54 14.03 23.90 3.48
N GLY A 55 14.07 23.73 2.15
CA GLY A 55 13.25 24.52 1.21
C GLY A 55 12.16 23.74 0.48
N PHE A 56 12.15 22.41 0.56
CA PHE A 56 11.19 21.60 -0.19
C PHE A 56 10.93 20.26 0.49
N ALA A 57 9.76 19.69 0.17
CA ALA A 57 9.41 18.32 0.53
C ALA A 57 8.87 17.61 -0.69
N VAL A 58 9.21 16.33 -0.83
CA VAL A 58 8.77 15.45 -1.92
C VAL A 58 8.17 14.19 -1.31
N ALA A 59 7.10 13.71 -1.94
CA ALA A 59 6.46 12.47 -1.56
C ALA A 59 6.15 11.64 -2.80
N PHE A 60 6.46 10.36 -2.74
CA PHE A 60 6.06 9.36 -3.72
C PHE A 60 5.05 8.40 -3.09
N ALA A 61 4.04 8.01 -3.87
CA ALA A 61 3.02 7.08 -3.45
C ALA A 61 2.63 6.16 -4.61
N VAL A 62 2.70 4.86 -4.39
CA VAL A 62 2.30 3.82 -5.33
C VAL A 62 1.15 3.04 -4.71
N ALA A 63 0.05 2.90 -5.45
CA ALA A 63 -1.07 2.05 -5.05
C ALA A 63 -1.09 0.85 -6.00
N SER A 64 -1.04 -0.35 -5.45
CA SER A 64 -1.05 -1.61 -6.18
C SER A 64 -2.30 -2.42 -5.84
N ARG A 65 -2.66 -3.29 -6.77
CA ARG A 65 -3.64 -4.35 -6.61
C ARG A 65 -3.04 -5.64 -7.14
N PRO A 66 -3.49 -6.81 -6.70
CA PRO A 66 -3.00 -8.07 -7.23
C PRO A 66 -3.33 -8.14 -8.70
N ASP A 67 -2.38 -8.59 -9.51
CA ASP A 67 -2.69 -8.92 -10.89
C ASP A 67 -3.56 -10.18 -10.94
N THR A 68 -4.40 -10.27 -11.96
CA THR A 68 -5.32 -11.40 -12.13
C THR A 68 -4.55 -12.74 -12.20
N VAL A 69 -3.32 -12.72 -12.71
CA VAL A 69 -2.47 -13.91 -12.77
C VAL A 69 -1.93 -14.35 -11.40
N ASP A 70 -1.54 -13.40 -10.54
CA ASP A 70 -1.08 -13.68 -9.18
C ASP A 70 -2.23 -14.20 -8.30
N SER A 71 -3.44 -13.65 -8.48
CA SER A 71 -4.63 -14.11 -7.76
C SER A 71 -5.09 -15.51 -8.20
N LEU A 72 -4.94 -15.88 -9.48
CA LEU A 72 -5.17 -17.25 -9.96
C LEU A 72 -4.11 -18.23 -9.44
N ALA A 73 -2.85 -17.82 -9.39
CA ALA A 73 -1.78 -18.63 -8.82
C ALA A 73 -2.00 -18.88 -7.31
N ALA A 74 -2.36 -17.86 -6.55
CA ALA A 74 -2.69 -18.00 -5.13
C ALA A 74 -3.93 -18.89 -4.88
N THR A 75 -4.97 -18.72 -5.71
CA THR A 75 -6.18 -19.57 -5.65
C THR A 75 -5.86 -21.01 -6.02
N SER A 76 -5.02 -21.23 -7.04
CA SER A 76 -4.61 -22.57 -7.46
C SER A 76 -3.75 -23.24 -6.39
N ALA A 77 -2.75 -22.55 -5.85
CA ALA A 77 -1.94 -23.07 -4.74
C ALA A 77 -2.82 -23.48 -3.55
N THR A 78 -3.83 -22.67 -3.20
CA THR A 78 -4.80 -23.00 -2.15
C THR A 78 -5.66 -24.24 -2.50
N LEU A 79 -6.10 -24.37 -3.76
CA LEU A 79 -6.88 -25.53 -4.24
C LEU A 79 -6.06 -26.83 -4.31
N TRP A 80 -4.75 -26.73 -4.54
CA TRP A 80 -3.81 -27.85 -4.59
C TRP A 80 -3.09 -28.11 -3.25
N GLY A 81 -3.44 -27.39 -2.18
CA GLY A 81 -2.88 -27.59 -0.83
C GLY A 81 -1.45 -27.06 -0.63
N GLU A 82 -0.95 -26.20 -1.51
CA GLU A 82 0.36 -25.58 -1.41
C GLU A 82 0.28 -24.26 -0.63
N SER A 83 0.96 -24.20 0.52
CA SER A 83 1.02 -23.01 1.38
C SER A 83 2.09 -22.02 0.88
N THR A 84 1.68 -20.93 0.24
CA THR A 84 2.54 -19.76 -0.06
C THR A 84 2.57 -18.80 1.14
N ALA A 85 3.03 -19.27 2.30
CA ALA A 85 3.46 -18.34 3.33
C ALA A 85 4.70 -17.58 2.82
N PRO A 86 4.76 -16.23 2.93
CA PRO A 86 5.99 -15.50 2.63
C PRO A 86 7.08 -16.02 3.55
N GLN A 87 8.11 -16.63 2.96
CA GLN A 87 9.26 -17.16 3.68
C GLN A 87 9.95 -16.00 4.39
N ALA A 88 9.69 -15.87 5.69
CA ALA A 88 10.27 -14.83 6.53
C ALA A 88 11.80 -14.88 6.41
N ALA A 89 12.37 -13.70 6.23
CA ALA A 89 13.79 -13.46 6.00
C ALA A 89 14.69 -14.23 6.99
N LEU A 90 15.70 -14.89 6.44
CA LEU A 90 16.85 -15.45 7.14
C LEU A 90 17.44 -14.40 8.11
N PRO A 91 17.69 -14.71 9.39
CA PRO A 91 18.54 -13.86 10.21
C PRO A 91 19.96 -13.89 9.64
N ALA A 92 20.52 -12.69 9.39
CA ALA A 92 21.90 -12.52 8.97
C ALA A 92 22.85 -13.12 10.00
N ALA A 93 23.85 -13.84 9.50
CA ALA A 93 24.93 -14.46 10.25
C ALA A 93 25.76 -13.45 11.08
N SER A 94 26.35 -13.98 12.15
CA SER A 94 27.19 -13.37 13.18
C SER A 94 28.35 -12.50 12.69
#